data_AF-A0A6P0M1K2-F1
#
_entry.id   AF-A0A6P0M1K2-F1
#
_cell.length_a   1.000
_cell.length_b   1.000
_cell.length_c   1.000
_cell.angle_alpha   90.00
_cell.angle_beta   90.00
_cell.angle_gamma   90.00
#
_symmetry.space_group_name_H-M   'P 1'
#
loop_
_entity.id
_entity.type
_entity.pdbx_description
1 polymer ?
#
loop_
_entity_poly.entity_id
_entity_poly.type
_entity_poly.pdbx_seq_one_letter_code
_entity_poly.pdbx_strand_id
1 'polypeptide(L)'
;EMRIVYDLVTQQTKDFKAKALHQRDHRRLEQALEMGGGALQQFHDRGEFWQVRWRTANGEHHTSAISKQDLTVISSGICLSGRDRDFDLQSLVGVIERRYWD
;
A
#
# COMPACT_ATOMS: atom_id res chain seq x y z
N GLU A 1 -10.81 30.49 28.57
CA GLU A 1 -10.82 29.02 28.72
C GLU A 1 -11.46 28.26 27.54
N MET A 2 -12.49 28.79 26.85
CA MET A 2 -13.11 28.11 25.68
C MET A 2 -12.17 27.76 24.51
N ARG A 3 -11.13 28.56 24.23
CA ARG A 3 -10.16 28.27 23.14
C ARG A 3 -9.43 26.94 23.35
N ILE A 4 -9.01 26.65 24.58
CA ILE A 4 -8.24 25.44 24.90
C ILE A 4 -9.09 24.18 24.68
N VAL A 5 -10.37 24.23 25.05
CA VAL A 5 -11.30 23.10 24.86
C VAL A 5 -11.56 22.86 23.37
N TYR A 6 -11.74 23.92 22.58
CA TYR A 6 -11.95 23.81 21.13
C TYR A 6 -10.72 23.21 20.42
N ASP A 7 -9.53 23.68 20.77
CA ASP A 7 -8.28 23.18 20.19
C ASP A 7 -8.06 21.70 20.56
N LEU A 8 -8.37 21.30 21.79
CA LEU A 8 -8.24 19.90 22.22
C LEU A 8 -9.22 18.96 21.48
N VAL A 9 -10.48 19.36 21.33
CA VAL A 9 -11.50 18.58 20.60
C VAL A 9 -11.16 18.46 19.12
N THR A 10 -10.66 19.54 18.50
CA THR A 10 -10.26 19.52 17.08
C THR A 10 -9.02 18.65 16.87
N GLN A 11 -8.03 18.68 17.77
CA GLN A 11 -6.86 17.81 17.73
C GLN A 11 -7.25 16.33 17.85
N GLN A 12 -8.05 15.96 18.85
CA GLN A 12 -8.54 14.59 19.01
C GLN A 12 -9.25 14.11 17.74
N THR A 13 -10.14 14.93 17.17
CA THR A 13 -10.89 14.58 15.95
C THR A 13 -9.96 14.33 14.75
N LYS A 14 -8.88 15.11 14.60
CA LYS A 14 -7.88 14.91 13.54
C LYS A 14 -7.12 13.61 13.75
N ASP A 15 -6.68 13.31 14.96
CA ASP A 15 -5.94 12.09 15.28
C ASP A 15 -6.79 10.83 15.07
N PHE A 16 -8.07 10.88 15.46
CA PHE A 16 -9.02 9.80 15.21
C PHE A 16 -9.22 9.57 13.71
N LYS A 17 -9.40 10.64 12.92
CA LYS A 17 -9.52 10.54 11.46
C LYS A 17 -8.26 9.96 10.82
N ALA A 18 -7.08 10.41 11.25
CA ALA A 18 -5.80 9.92 10.75
C ALA A 18 -5.61 8.41 11.04
N LYS A 19 -5.94 7.96 12.25
CA LYS A 19 -5.90 6.53 12.61
C LYS A 19 -6.89 5.70 11.79
N ALA A 20 -8.12 6.18 11.64
CA ALA A 20 -9.16 5.49 10.87
C ALA A 20 -8.78 5.40 9.38
N LEU A 21 -8.18 6.45 8.82
CA LEU A 21 -7.65 6.46 7.45
C LEU A 21 -6.52 5.43 7.30
N HIS A 22 -5.54 5.46 8.21
CA HIS A 22 -4.43 4.50 8.18
C HIS A 22 -4.90 3.04 8.25
N GLN A 23 -5.89 2.73 9.09
CA GLN A 23 -6.47 1.38 9.18
C GLN A 23 -7.27 0.96 7.93
N ARG A 24 -7.87 1.92 7.23
CA ARG A 24 -8.56 1.66 5.96
C ARG A 24 -7.54 1.37 4.86
N ASP A 25 -6.50 2.18 4.77
CA ASP A 25 -5.43 2.04 3.80
C ASP A 25 -4.67 0.71 3.99
N HIS A 26 -4.36 0.37 5.25
CA HIS A 26 -3.73 -0.89 5.61
C HIS A 26 -4.55 -2.10 5.11
N ARG A 27 -5.84 -2.16 5.45
CA ARG A 27 -6.73 -3.24 5.02
C ARG A 27 -6.84 -3.34 3.50
N ARG A 28 -6.91 -2.21 2.81
CA ARG A 28 -6.98 -2.17 1.35
C ARG A 28 -5.72 -2.77 0.70
N LEU A 29 -4.54 -2.40 1.20
CA LEU A 29 -3.27 -2.90 0.70
C LEU A 29 -3.07 -4.39 1.03
N GLU A 30 -3.41 -4.78 2.25
CA GLU A 30 -3.33 -6.18 2.72
C GLU A 30 -4.19 -7.10 1.84
N GLN A 31 -5.47 -6.75 1.65
CA GLN A 31 -6.39 -7.54 0.82
C GLN A 31 -5.89 -7.71 -0.62
N ALA A 32 -5.39 -6.63 -1.25
CA ALA A 32 -4.89 -6.68 -2.61
C ALA A 32 -3.65 -7.57 -2.76
N LEU A 33 -2.75 -7.54 -1.77
CA LEU A 33 -1.56 -8.41 -1.73
C LEU A 33 -1.94 -9.86 -1.50
N GLU A 34 -2.82 -10.14 -0.53
CA GLU A 34 -3.27 -11.49 -0.21
C GLU A 34 -3.97 -12.16 -1.39
N MET A 35 -4.83 -11.43 -2.10
CA MET A 35 -5.48 -11.93 -3.32
C MET A 35 -4.48 -12.28 -4.43
N GLY A 36 -3.32 -11.63 -4.46
CA GLY A 36 -2.23 -11.93 -5.38
C GLY A 36 -1.31 -13.06 -4.90
N GLY A 37 -1.41 -13.49 -3.64
CA GLY A 37 -0.52 -14.47 -3.01
C GLY A 37 0.64 -13.88 -2.20
N GLY A 38 0.68 -12.55 -2.04
CA GLY A 38 1.70 -11.83 -1.28
C GLY A 38 1.22 -11.41 0.10
N ALA A 39 2.12 -10.91 0.94
CA ALA A 39 1.80 -10.41 2.28
C ALA A 39 2.37 -9.01 2.51
N LEU A 40 1.54 -8.12 3.07
CA LEU A 40 1.95 -6.77 3.44
C LEU A 40 2.94 -6.81 4.61
N GLN A 41 4.02 -6.04 4.51
CA GLN A 41 4.97 -5.87 5.62
C GLN A 41 4.94 -4.47 6.21
N GLN A 42 4.96 -3.45 5.34
CA GLN A 42 4.96 -2.05 5.74
C GLN A 42 4.46 -1.18 4.59
N PHE A 43 3.87 -0.04 4.87
CA PHE A 43 3.62 0.98 3.86
C PHE A 43 3.89 2.37 4.41
N HIS A 44 4.27 3.29 3.53
CA HIS A 44 4.45 4.70 3.83
C HIS A 44 3.64 5.54 2.87
N ASP A 45 2.91 6.51 3.42
CA ASP A 45 2.21 7.52 2.66
C ASP A 45 3.19 8.52 2.03
N ARG A 46 3.10 8.73 0.72
CA ARG A 46 3.91 9.70 -0.05
C ARG A 46 3.03 10.75 -0.75
N GLY A 47 1.82 10.99 -0.27
CA GLY A 47 0.85 11.91 -0.87
C GLY A 47 -0.10 11.18 -1.82
N GLU A 48 0.23 11.15 -3.11
CA GLU A 48 -0.64 10.55 -4.14
C GLU A 48 -0.50 9.02 -4.25
N PHE A 49 0.55 8.46 -3.65
CA PHE A 49 0.87 7.03 -3.71
C PHE A 49 1.36 6.51 -2.36
N TRP A 50 1.32 5.19 -2.20
CA TRP A 50 1.98 4.49 -1.11
C TRP A 50 3.28 3.86 -1.60
N GLN A 51 4.33 3.96 -0.79
CA GLN A 51 5.49 3.08 -0.91
C GLN A 51 5.22 1.83 -0.06
N VAL A 52 5.03 0.69 -0.70
CA VAL A 52 4.57 -0.56 -0.08
C VAL A 52 5.72 -1.56 -0.08
N ARG A 53 6.09 -2.06 1.11
CA ARG A 53 6.96 -3.22 1.27
C ARG A 53 6.08 -4.45 1.50
N TRP A 54 6.32 -5.49 0.73
CA TRP A 54 5.55 -6.73 0.77
C TRP A 54 6.46 -7.91 0.49
N ARG A 55 5.98 -9.12 0.77
CA ARG A 55 6.69 -10.37 0.47
C ARG A 55 5.86 -11.30 -0.39
N THR A 56 6.53 -12.08 -1.22
CA THR A 56 5.98 -13.24 -1.94
C THR A 56 5.73 -14.41 -0.97
N ALA A 57 5.01 -15.43 -1.43
CA ALA A 57 4.74 -16.66 -0.69
C ALA A 57 6.03 -17.43 -0.36
N ASN A 58 7.04 -17.37 -1.24
CA ASN A 58 8.36 -17.97 -1.03
C ASN A 58 9.27 -17.14 -0.09
N GLY A 59 8.84 -15.95 0.35
CA GLY A 59 9.55 -15.12 1.33
C GLY A 59 10.46 -14.04 0.75
N GLU A 60 10.51 -13.84 -0.58
CA GLU A 60 11.23 -12.71 -1.16
C GLU A 60 10.58 -11.37 -0.83
N HIS A 61 11.40 -10.34 -0.65
CA HIS A 61 10.96 -9.01 -0.25
C HIS A 61 10.96 -8.04 -1.44
N HIS A 62 9.86 -7.33 -1.62
CA HIS A 62 9.68 -6.35 -2.67
C HIS A 62 9.27 -4.99 -2.09
N THR A 63 9.58 -3.93 -2.83
CA THR A 63 9.14 -2.57 -2.54
C THR A 63 8.57 -1.94 -3.80
N SER A 64 7.32 -1.50 -3.75
CA SER A 64 6.61 -0.97 -4.92
C SER A 64 5.93 0.36 -4.58
N ALA A 65 5.77 1.23 -5.58
CA ALA A 65 5.01 2.47 -5.49
C ALA A 65 3.61 2.25 -6.08
N ILE A 66 2.57 2.44 -5.28
CA ILE A 66 1.19 2.06 -5.60
C ILE A 66 0.28 3.29 -5.52
N SER A 67 -0.46 3.55 -6.60
CA SER A 67 -1.45 4.62 -6.69
C SER A 67 -2.54 4.46 -5.63
N LYS A 68 -2.85 5.56 -4.91
CA LYS A 68 -3.96 5.56 -3.96
C LYS A 68 -5.33 5.53 -4.62
N GLN A 69 -5.42 5.99 -5.86
CA GLN A 69 -6.69 6.11 -6.55
C GLN A 69 -7.30 4.73 -6.79
N ASP A 70 -6.50 3.83 -7.34
CA ASP A 70 -6.97 2.60 -7.99
C ASP A 70 -6.07 1.39 -7.76
N LEU A 71 -5.00 1.50 -6.95
CA LEU A 71 -3.98 0.46 -6.76
C LEU A 71 -3.12 0.16 -7.98
N THR A 72 -3.13 1.02 -9.00
CA THR A 72 -2.21 0.92 -10.14
C THR A 72 -0.76 1.00 -9.67
N VAL A 73 0.08 0.10 -10.18
CA VAL A 73 1.51 0.10 -9.89
C VAL A 73 2.17 1.25 -10.65
N ILE A 74 2.67 2.23 -9.92
CA ILE A 74 3.45 3.34 -10.48
C ILE A 74 4.87 2.87 -10.78
N SER A 75 5.41 2.03 -9.90
CA SER A 75 6.72 1.40 -10.05
C SER A 75 6.73 0.10 -9.24
N SER A 76 7.12 -1.01 -9.85
CA SER A 76 7.19 -2.30 -9.16
C SER A 76 8.44 -2.44 -8.27
N GLY A 77 9.44 -1.57 -8.45
CA GLY A 77 10.76 -1.69 -7.81
C GLY A 77 11.70 -2.71 -8.47
N ILE A 78 11.21 -3.41 -9.49
CA ILE A 78 11.97 -4.28 -10.38
C ILE A 78 11.77 -3.81 -11.82
N CYS A 79 12.71 -4.11 -12.73
CA CYS A 79 12.51 -3.73 -14.13
C CYS A 79 11.52 -4.71 -14.79
N LEU A 80 10.24 -4.32 -14.91
CA LEU A 80 9.22 -5.07 -15.67
C LEU A 80 9.24 -4.72 -17.17
N SER A 81 10.43 -4.40 -17.71
CA SER A 81 10.59 -3.94 -19.09
C SER A 81 9.73 -2.72 -19.44
N GLY A 82 9.45 -1.84 -18.47
CA GLY A 82 8.71 -0.59 -18.67
C GLY A 82 7.18 -0.70 -18.72
N ARG A 83 6.61 -1.87 -18.38
CA ARG A 83 5.16 -2.15 -18.42
C ARG A 83 4.48 -2.06 -17.04
N ASP A 84 5.12 -1.43 -16.06
CA ASP A 84 4.64 -1.36 -14.69
C ASP A 84 3.19 -0.85 -14.57
N ARG A 85 2.80 0.11 -15.43
CA ARG A 85 1.46 0.71 -15.44
C ARG A 85 0.35 -0.18 -16.00
N ASP A 86 0.69 -1.30 -16.63
CA ASP A 86 -0.30 -2.28 -17.10
C ASP A 86 -0.85 -3.15 -15.94
N PHE A 87 -0.28 -3.02 -14.73
CA PHE A 87 -0.59 -3.87 -13.60
C PHE A 87 -1.18 -3.09 -12.41
N ASP A 88 -2.24 -3.64 -11.83
CA ASP A 88 -2.61 -3.35 -10.45
C ASP A 88 -1.75 -4.17 -9.47
N LEU A 89 -1.78 -3.81 -8.19
CA LEU A 89 -0.97 -4.47 -7.16
C LEU A 89 -1.23 -5.98 -7.10
N GLN A 90 -2.46 -6.43 -7.31
CA GLN A 90 -2.80 -7.86 -7.29
C GLN A 90 -2.14 -8.61 -8.45
N SER A 91 -2.26 -8.06 -9.66
CA SER A 91 -1.73 -8.65 -10.89
C SER A 91 -0.21 -8.66 -10.91
N LEU A 92 0.44 -7.66 -10.31
CA LEU A 92 1.88 -7.60 -10.12
C LEU A 92 2.41 -8.79 -9.33
N VAL A 93 1.79 -9.09 -8.18
CA VAL A 93 2.19 -10.22 -7.32
C VAL A 93 2.09 -11.53 -8.10
N GLY A 94 0.98 -11.76 -8.81
CA GLY A 94 0.78 -12.97 -9.59
C GLY A 94 1.82 -13.18 -10.71
N VAL A 95 2.34 -12.10 -11.31
CA VAL A 95 3.41 -12.19 -12.32
C VAL A 95 4.75 -12.53 -11.68
N ILE A 96 5.06 -11.93 -10.53
CA ILE A 96 6.31 -12.18 -9.80
C ILE A 96 6.33 -13.64 -9.32
N GLU A 97 5.24 -14.13 -8.73
CA GLU A 97 5.12 -15.53 -8.29
C GLU A 97 5.34 -16.54 -9.42
N ARG A 98 4.72 -16.33 -10.60
CA ARG A 98 4.90 -17.26 -11.74
C ARG A 98 6.34 -17.32 -12.24
N ARG A 99 7.06 -16.19 -12.22
CA ARG A 99 8.44 -16.13 -12.69
C ARG A 99 9.41 -17.00 -11.87
N TYR A 100 9.03 -17.35 -10.63
CA TYR A 100 9.87 -18.15 -9.73
C TYR A 100 9.46 -19.63 -9.64
N TRP A 101 8.39 -20.04 -10.34
CA TRP A 101 7.96 -21.45 -10.38
C TRP A 101 8.39 -22.19 -11.66
N ASP A 102 8.84 -21.47 -12.68
CA ASP A 102 9.50 -22.03 -13.88
C ASP A 102 11.01 -22.18 -13.67
#